data_AF-A9HP88-F1
#
_entry.id   AF-A9HP88-F1
#
_cell.length_a   1.000
_cell.length_b   1.000
_cell.length_c   1.000
_cell.angle_alpha   90.00
_cell.angle_beta   90.00
_cell.angle_gamma   90.00
#
_symmetry.space_group_name_H-M   'P 1'
#
loop_
_entity.id
_entity.type
_entity.pdbx_description
1 polymer ?
#
loop_
_entity_poly.entity_id
_entity_poly.type
_entity_poly.pdbx_seq_one_letter_code
_entity_poly.pdbx_strand_id
1 'polypeptide(L)'
;MTPGPTIGRAMVAALALAVSTAAWAGPMQDLAFTQRQGAIVPLDARFTDTAGRTLPLGAFMDGHPAILSIGYYTCPNLCALEREDLLHALDAGGLKTPDDYTLIVVSIDPAETAAMARQARQDDLASHATPGADRGWHFLVGQTASIARLSQAVGFHARYDPALKQYLHPMGLVFMTPAGMVSGYVLGVGYRPGDVRQALARAAAGQRAEASPVLLLCFHYDAATGRYTLAEAGRQVWNSRTPGMEPISPGF
;
A
#
# COMPACT_ATOMS: atom_id res chain seq x y z
N MET A 1 56.08 58.48 -18.75
CA MET A 1 55.95 57.29 -17.87
C MET A 1 54.74 56.50 -18.31
N THR A 2 54.98 55.32 -18.86
CA THR A 2 54.07 54.24 -19.25
C THR A 2 54.74 52.93 -18.79
N PRO A 3 54.05 51.78 -18.68
CA PRO A 3 52.76 51.45 -18.06
C PRO A 3 52.94 50.43 -16.90
N GLY A 4 51.86 50.05 -16.19
CA GLY A 4 51.85 49.00 -15.14
C GLY A 4 51.96 47.55 -15.69
N PRO A 5 52.01 46.51 -14.83
CA PRO A 5 50.80 45.70 -14.65
C PRO A 5 50.59 45.02 -13.26
N THR A 6 49.32 45.06 -12.84
CA THR A 6 48.45 44.02 -12.26
C THR A 6 48.98 42.98 -11.26
N ILE A 7 48.47 43.07 -10.02
CA ILE A 7 48.42 42.01 -9.02
C ILE A 7 47.32 41.00 -9.39
N GLY A 8 47.70 39.75 -9.64
CA GLY A 8 46.76 38.66 -9.89
C GLY A 8 45.96 38.29 -8.64
N ARG A 9 44.63 38.39 -8.71
CA ARG A 9 43.72 37.73 -7.79
C ARG A 9 43.16 36.49 -8.48
N ALA A 10 43.67 35.32 -8.11
CA ALA A 10 43.02 34.06 -8.43
C ALA A 10 41.70 33.98 -7.66
N MET A 11 40.57 34.24 -8.32
CA MET A 11 39.26 33.86 -7.80
C MET A 11 39.04 32.38 -8.13
N VAL A 12 39.16 31.54 -7.12
CA VAL A 12 38.57 30.20 -7.14
C VAL A 12 37.06 30.40 -7.04
N ALA A 13 36.37 30.38 -8.17
CA ALA A 13 34.92 30.29 -8.19
C ALA A 13 34.53 28.86 -7.77
N ALA A 14 34.26 28.68 -6.48
CA ALA A 14 33.58 27.50 -5.99
C ALA A 14 32.15 27.54 -6.53
N LEU A 15 31.92 26.86 -7.66
CA LEU A 15 30.60 26.63 -8.19
C LEU A 15 29.89 25.66 -7.23
N ALA A 16 29.22 26.21 -6.22
CA ALA A 16 28.28 25.46 -5.43
C ALA A 16 27.14 25.05 -6.38
N LEU A 17 27.21 23.84 -6.93
CA LEU A 17 26.02 23.18 -7.44
C LEU A 17 25.09 23.03 -6.24
N ALA A 18 24.17 23.97 -6.09
CA ALA A 18 22.94 23.72 -5.38
C ALA A 18 22.23 22.62 -6.18
N VAL A 19 22.49 21.37 -5.80
CA VAL A 19 21.62 20.26 -6.17
C VAL A 19 20.29 20.61 -5.53
N SER A 20 19.38 21.18 -6.32
CA SER A 20 18.00 21.39 -5.93
C SER A 20 17.38 20.02 -5.64
N THR A 21 17.49 19.55 -4.41
CA THR A 21 16.85 18.32 -3.91
C THR A 21 15.33 18.49 -3.73
N ALA A 22 14.78 19.65 -4.09
CA ALA A 22 13.44 20.06 -3.70
C ALA A 22 12.35 19.96 -4.81
N ALA A 23 12.61 19.28 -5.93
CA ALA A 23 11.62 19.21 -7.03
C ALA A 23 10.86 17.88 -7.13
N TRP A 24 11.19 16.86 -6.34
CA TRP A 24 10.65 15.50 -6.55
C TRP A 24 9.59 15.10 -5.51
N ALA A 25 9.32 15.97 -4.53
CA ALA A 25 8.30 15.75 -3.51
C ALA A 25 6.88 16.03 -4.01
N GLY A 26 6.53 15.65 -5.25
CA GLY A 26 5.18 15.70 -5.80
C GLY A 26 4.73 14.38 -6.46
N PRO A 27 3.60 14.41 -7.17
CA PRO A 27 2.50 13.42 -7.37
C PRO A 27 2.38 12.07 -6.62
N MET A 28 3.31 11.68 -5.74
CA MET A 28 3.28 10.36 -5.07
C MET A 28 2.62 10.40 -3.68
N GLN A 29 2.59 11.55 -2.98
CA GLN A 29 1.94 11.62 -1.66
C GLN A 29 0.44 11.39 -1.75
N ASP A 30 -0.19 11.77 -2.86
CA ASP A 30 -1.61 11.54 -3.12
C ASP A 30 -1.95 10.05 -3.24
N LEU A 31 -0.95 9.19 -3.47
CA LEU A 31 -1.11 7.74 -3.52
C LEU A 31 -0.91 7.09 -2.15
N ALA A 32 -0.47 7.82 -1.13
CA ALA A 32 -0.25 7.26 0.20
C ALA A 32 -1.56 6.74 0.81
N PHE A 33 -1.47 5.66 1.60
CA PHE A 33 -2.63 5.19 2.35
C PHE A 33 -3.21 6.30 3.22
N THR A 34 -4.48 6.62 3.01
CA THR A 34 -5.25 7.35 4.01
C THR A 34 -5.69 6.34 5.06
N GLN A 35 -5.05 6.33 6.23
CA GLN A 35 -5.40 5.34 7.25
C GLN A 35 -6.85 5.56 7.75
N ARG A 36 -7.68 4.52 7.67
CA ARG A 36 -9.12 4.50 7.99
C ARG A 36 -9.44 3.57 9.17
N GLN A 37 -8.62 3.55 10.23
CA GLN A 37 -8.90 2.73 11.40
C GLN A 37 -10.31 3.00 11.96
N GLY A 38 -11.05 1.94 12.23
CA GLY A 38 -12.45 2.02 12.66
C GLY A 38 -13.49 2.05 11.53
N ALA A 39 -13.07 2.22 10.26
CA ALA A 39 -14.00 2.11 9.13
C ALA A 39 -14.46 0.66 8.94
N ILE A 40 -15.68 0.46 8.45
CA ILE A 40 -16.20 -0.85 8.05
C ILE A 40 -15.99 -1.03 6.55
N VAL A 41 -15.36 -2.13 6.15
CA VAL A 41 -15.21 -2.47 4.73
C VAL A 41 -16.57 -2.85 4.12
N PRO A 42 -16.77 -2.68 2.80
CA PRO A 42 -18.04 -3.01 2.18
C PRO A 42 -18.22 -4.54 2.12
N LEU A 43 -18.71 -5.14 3.20
CA LEU A 43 -18.88 -6.59 3.33
C LEU A 43 -19.80 -7.19 2.26
N ASP A 44 -20.69 -6.39 1.69
CA ASP A 44 -21.60 -6.73 0.59
C ASP A 44 -20.96 -6.62 -0.81
N ALA A 45 -19.80 -5.95 -0.93
CA ALA A 45 -19.11 -5.81 -2.21
C ALA A 45 -18.74 -7.19 -2.76
N ARG A 46 -19.08 -7.43 -4.03
CA ARG A 46 -18.94 -8.74 -4.65
C ARG A 46 -17.60 -8.89 -5.35
N PHE A 47 -16.94 -9.99 -5.07
CA PHE A 47 -15.66 -10.38 -5.68
C PHE A 47 -15.72 -11.82 -6.15
N THR A 48 -14.96 -12.13 -7.21
CA THR A 48 -14.88 -13.46 -7.81
C THR A 48 -13.57 -14.11 -7.39
N ASP A 49 -13.67 -15.32 -6.83
CA ASP A 49 -12.50 -16.09 -6.41
C ASP A 49 -11.84 -16.84 -7.57
N THR A 50 -10.74 -17.52 -7.25
CA THR A 50 -10.04 -18.37 -8.21
C THR A 50 -10.95 -19.43 -8.82
N ALA A 51 -11.89 -20.03 -8.09
CA ALA A 51 -12.86 -21.00 -8.62
C ALA A 51 -13.95 -20.39 -9.53
N GLY A 52 -13.96 -19.07 -9.74
CA GLY A 52 -14.98 -18.37 -10.52
C GLY A 52 -16.27 -18.11 -9.73
N ARG A 53 -16.26 -18.32 -8.41
CA ARG A 53 -17.42 -18.07 -7.54
C ARG A 53 -17.43 -16.61 -7.14
N THR A 54 -18.53 -15.92 -7.40
CA THR A 54 -18.73 -14.53 -6.98
C THR A 54 -19.49 -14.46 -5.66
N LEU A 55 -18.84 -14.01 -4.59
CA LEU A 55 -19.40 -13.92 -3.23
C LEU A 55 -19.23 -12.51 -2.66
N PRO A 56 -20.04 -12.11 -1.65
CA PRO A 56 -19.80 -10.88 -0.90
C PRO A 56 -18.48 -10.98 -0.11
N LEU A 57 -17.75 -9.86 0.04
CA LEU A 57 -16.45 -9.79 0.71
C LEU A 57 -16.47 -10.46 2.10
N GLY A 58 -17.52 -10.24 2.89
CA GLY A 58 -17.64 -10.83 4.23
C GLY A 58 -17.66 -12.36 4.25
N ALA A 59 -18.07 -13.02 3.16
CA ALA A 59 -18.05 -14.48 3.08
C ALA A 59 -16.62 -15.05 3.00
N PHE A 60 -15.66 -14.28 2.48
CA PHE A 60 -14.24 -14.69 2.44
C PHE A 60 -13.53 -14.47 3.78
N MET A 61 -14.10 -13.67 4.67
CA MET A 61 -13.57 -13.49 6.03
C MET A 61 -14.00 -14.63 6.96
N ASP A 62 -15.19 -15.19 6.73
CA ASP A 62 -15.78 -16.30 7.48
C ASP A 62 -15.71 -16.12 9.01
N GLY A 63 -15.87 -14.89 9.50
CA GLY A 63 -15.79 -14.57 10.93
C GLY A 63 -14.39 -14.64 11.55
N HIS A 64 -13.33 -14.74 10.75
CA HIS A 64 -11.94 -14.68 11.18
C HIS A 64 -11.38 -13.26 11.01
N PRO A 65 -10.36 -12.85 11.80
CA PRO A 65 -9.58 -11.66 11.46
C PRO A 65 -8.93 -11.87 10.08
N ALA A 66 -8.87 -10.80 9.29
CA ALA A 66 -8.41 -10.88 7.91
C ALA A 66 -7.24 -9.92 7.66
N ILE A 67 -6.31 -10.36 6.80
CA ILE A 67 -5.29 -9.51 6.19
C ILE A 67 -5.72 -9.23 4.76
N LEU A 68 -5.79 -7.96 4.39
CA LEU A 68 -6.07 -7.53 3.03
C LEU A 68 -4.79 -6.98 2.40
N SER A 69 -4.31 -7.66 1.35
CA SER A 69 -3.27 -7.16 0.43
C SER A 69 -3.95 -6.74 -0.88
N ILE A 70 -3.65 -5.52 -1.32
CA ILE A 70 -4.25 -4.90 -2.51
C ILE A 70 -3.14 -4.57 -3.50
N GLY A 71 -3.26 -5.08 -4.71
CA GLY A 71 -2.29 -4.92 -5.79
C GLY A 71 -2.90 -5.40 -7.11
N TYR A 72 -2.12 -6.04 -7.97
CA TYR A 72 -2.63 -6.77 -9.13
C TYR A 72 -1.65 -7.90 -9.50
N TYR A 73 -2.17 -9.01 -10.02
CA TYR A 73 -1.45 -10.29 -10.15
C TYR A 73 -0.36 -10.27 -11.21
N THR A 74 -0.58 -9.52 -12.29
CA THR A 74 0.31 -9.40 -13.45
C THR A 74 1.30 -8.24 -13.32
N CYS A 75 1.41 -7.65 -12.12
CA CYS A 75 2.38 -6.60 -11.85
C CYS A 75 3.81 -7.12 -12.06
N PRO A 76 4.60 -6.51 -12.98
CA PRO A 76 5.96 -6.95 -13.25
C PRO A 76 6.96 -6.44 -12.21
N ASN A 77 6.49 -5.74 -11.17
CA ASN A 77 7.32 -5.08 -10.17
C ASN A 77 7.15 -5.77 -8.80
N LEU A 78 6.74 -5.00 -7.80
CA LEU A 78 6.86 -5.35 -6.39
C LEU A 78 5.66 -6.09 -5.79
N CYS A 79 4.53 -6.26 -6.49
CA CYS A 79 3.35 -6.90 -5.88
C CYS A 79 3.58 -8.36 -5.51
N ALA A 80 4.35 -9.10 -6.31
CA ALA A 80 4.71 -10.48 -5.97
C ALA A 80 5.65 -10.51 -4.76
N LEU A 81 6.63 -9.60 -4.71
CA LEU A 81 7.56 -9.48 -3.58
C LEU A 81 6.85 -9.11 -2.28
N GLU A 82 5.89 -8.18 -2.33
CA GLU A 82 5.10 -7.76 -1.16
C GLU A 82 4.29 -8.92 -0.56
N ARG A 83 3.70 -9.76 -1.42
CA ARG A 83 3.03 -10.99 -0.97
C ARG A 83 4.04 -11.98 -0.41
N GLU A 84 5.16 -12.21 -1.07
CA GLU A 84 6.21 -13.12 -0.59
C GLU A 84 6.76 -12.71 0.78
N ASP A 85 6.99 -11.42 0.99
CA ASP A 85 7.40 -10.84 2.28
C ASP A 85 6.35 -11.09 3.36
N LEU A 86 5.07 -10.92 3.05
CA LEU A 86 3.97 -11.23 3.96
C LEU A 86 3.96 -12.72 4.33
N LEU A 87 4.05 -13.60 3.34
CA LEU A 87 4.01 -15.06 3.56
C LEU A 87 5.17 -15.53 4.44
N HIS A 88 6.37 -15.01 4.22
CA HIS A 88 7.51 -15.24 5.13
C HIS A 88 7.24 -14.73 6.54
N ALA A 89 6.66 -13.54 6.69
CA ALA A 89 6.37 -12.97 8.01
C ALA A 89 5.31 -13.78 8.77
N LEU A 90 4.32 -14.35 8.07
CA LEU A 90 3.30 -15.22 8.62
C LEU A 90 3.90 -16.55 9.11
N ASP A 91 4.73 -17.19 8.29
CA ASP A 91 5.40 -18.46 8.62
C ASP A 91 6.38 -18.31 9.79
N ALA A 92 7.26 -17.30 9.73
CA ALA A 92 8.16 -16.97 10.85
C ALA A 92 7.39 -16.50 12.10
N GLY A 93 6.18 -16.00 11.91
CA GLY A 93 5.21 -15.71 12.97
C GLY A 93 4.48 -16.95 13.50
N GLY A 94 4.67 -18.14 12.93
CA GLY A 94 3.96 -19.36 13.31
C GLY A 94 2.43 -19.21 13.25
N LEU A 95 1.93 -18.32 12.38
CA LEU A 95 0.51 -18.02 12.21
C LEU A 95 -0.09 -19.00 11.21
N LYS A 96 -1.23 -19.59 11.55
CA LYS A 96 -1.91 -20.62 10.77
C LYS A 96 -3.20 -20.08 10.18
N THR A 97 -3.48 -20.48 8.95
CA THR A 97 -4.74 -20.15 8.28
C THR A 97 -5.63 -21.39 8.18
N PRO A 98 -6.96 -21.30 8.33
CA PRO A 98 -7.72 -20.10 8.70
C PRO A 98 -7.72 -19.78 10.21
N ASP A 99 -7.17 -20.65 11.06
CA ASP A 99 -7.34 -20.60 12.52
C ASP A 99 -6.95 -19.25 13.16
N ASP A 100 -5.82 -18.66 12.76
CA ASP A 100 -5.34 -17.36 13.26
C ASP A 100 -5.73 -16.19 12.34
N TYR A 101 -5.93 -16.44 11.04
CA TYR A 101 -6.25 -15.40 10.05
C TYR A 101 -6.81 -15.97 8.73
N THR A 102 -7.55 -15.13 8.01
CA THR A 102 -7.77 -15.27 6.55
C THR A 102 -6.92 -14.26 5.77
N LEU A 103 -6.37 -14.67 4.64
CA LEU A 103 -5.65 -13.80 3.71
C LEU A 103 -6.55 -13.49 2.51
N ILE A 104 -6.80 -12.22 2.28
CA ILE A 104 -7.59 -11.72 1.16
C ILE A 104 -6.66 -10.89 0.27
N VAL A 105 -6.38 -11.40 -0.93
CA VAL A 105 -5.61 -10.70 -1.95
C VAL A 105 -6.58 -10.21 -3.02
N VAL A 106 -6.64 -8.89 -3.24
CA VAL A 106 -7.57 -8.28 -4.20
C VAL A 106 -6.79 -7.56 -5.29
N SER A 107 -7.13 -7.87 -6.54
CA SER A 107 -6.65 -7.08 -7.67
C SER A 107 -7.42 -5.77 -7.81
N ILE A 108 -6.69 -4.68 -8.08
CA ILE A 108 -7.23 -3.37 -8.45
C ILE A 108 -7.45 -3.22 -9.95
N ASP A 109 -6.92 -4.14 -10.75
CA ASP A 109 -7.08 -4.09 -12.20
C ASP A 109 -8.37 -4.84 -12.60
N PRO A 110 -9.42 -4.14 -13.07
CA PRO A 110 -10.66 -4.78 -13.48
C PRO A 110 -10.49 -5.67 -14.73
N ALA A 111 -9.36 -5.60 -15.43
CA ALA A 111 -9.04 -6.48 -16.55
C ALA A 111 -8.51 -7.86 -16.10
N GLU A 112 -8.11 -8.01 -14.84
CA GLU A 112 -7.59 -9.28 -14.35
C GLU A 112 -8.70 -10.31 -14.12
N THR A 113 -8.35 -11.57 -14.37
CA THR A 113 -9.31 -12.68 -14.41
C THR A 113 -9.11 -13.63 -13.24
N ALA A 114 -10.14 -14.45 -12.96
CA ALA A 114 -10.03 -15.53 -11.99
C ALA A 114 -8.91 -16.54 -12.33
N ALA A 115 -8.56 -16.69 -13.61
CA ALA A 115 -7.43 -17.51 -14.03
C ALA A 115 -6.08 -16.92 -13.61
N MET A 116 -5.91 -15.59 -13.74
CA MET A 116 -4.70 -14.89 -13.28
C MET A 116 -4.57 -14.95 -11.75
N ALA A 117 -5.68 -14.74 -11.03
CA ALA A 117 -5.72 -14.91 -9.57
C ALA A 117 -5.36 -16.34 -9.14
N ARG A 118 -5.81 -17.35 -9.89
CA ARG A 118 -5.47 -18.76 -9.65
C ARG A 118 -3.98 -19.02 -9.85
N GLN A 119 -3.41 -18.49 -10.92
CA GLN A 119 -1.98 -18.64 -11.20
C GLN A 119 -1.15 -18.02 -10.08
N ALA A 120 -1.43 -16.77 -9.69
CA ALA A 120 -0.75 -16.11 -8.58
C ALA A 120 -0.84 -16.92 -7.27
N ARG A 121 -2.03 -17.46 -6.95
CA ARG A 121 -2.20 -18.35 -5.79
C ARG A 121 -1.36 -19.62 -5.88
N GLN A 122 -1.22 -20.20 -7.08
CA GLN A 122 -0.40 -21.40 -7.29
C GLN A 122 1.09 -21.10 -7.15
N ASP A 123 1.55 -19.95 -7.66
CA ASP A 123 2.94 -19.51 -7.55
C ASP A 123 3.32 -19.24 -6.07
N ASP A 124 2.43 -18.55 -5.35
CA ASP A 124 2.59 -18.28 -3.92
C ASP A 124 2.61 -19.60 -3.11
N LEU A 125 1.74 -20.57 -3.44
CA LEU A 125 1.74 -21.89 -2.76
C LEU A 125 2.93 -22.80 -3.12
N ALA A 126 3.47 -22.67 -4.33
CA ALA A 126 4.64 -23.41 -4.75
C ALA A 126 5.89 -22.95 -3.97
N SER A 127 5.93 -21.66 -3.62
CA SER A 127 7.02 -21.04 -2.86
C SER A 127 6.81 -21.15 -1.35
N HIS A 128 5.56 -21.11 -0.89
CA HIS A 128 5.17 -21.13 0.52
C HIS A 128 4.05 -22.13 0.77
N ALA A 129 4.42 -23.40 0.91
CA ALA A 129 3.48 -24.48 1.23
C ALA A 129 2.77 -24.19 2.58
N THR A 130 1.51 -23.76 2.50
CA THR A 130 0.75 -23.29 3.66
C THR A 130 -0.44 -24.21 3.92
N PRO A 131 -0.42 -25.05 4.97
CA PRO A 131 -1.58 -25.83 5.38
C PRO A 131 -2.80 -24.95 5.64
N GLY A 132 -3.97 -25.37 5.13
CA GLY A 132 -5.24 -24.65 5.30
C GLY A 132 -5.47 -23.46 4.34
N ALA A 133 -4.50 -23.15 3.46
CA ALA A 133 -4.66 -22.08 2.46
C ALA A 133 -5.79 -22.33 1.45
N ASP A 134 -6.28 -23.56 1.30
CA ASP A 134 -7.50 -23.88 0.54
C ASP A 134 -8.77 -23.28 1.13
N ARG A 135 -8.79 -23.09 2.45
CA ARG A 135 -9.91 -22.50 3.19
C ARG A 135 -9.66 -21.05 3.58
N GLY A 136 -8.41 -20.66 3.82
CA GLY A 136 -8.08 -19.37 4.40
C GLY A 136 -7.41 -18.35 3.47
N TRP A 137 -7.01 -18.74 2.25
CA TRP A 137 -6.47 -17.79 1.25
C TRP A 137 -7.46 -17.55 0.12
N HIS A 138 -7.80 -16.28 -0.09
CA HIS A 138 -8.78 -15.82 -1.06
C HIS A 138 -8.13 -14.82 -2.01
N PHE A 139 -7.82 -15.30 -3.22
CA PHE A 139 -7.31 -14.47 -4.32
C PHE A 139 -8.50 -14.08 -5.19
N LEU A 140 -8.77 -12.78 -5.24
CA LEU A 140 -10.00 -12.20 -5.71
C LEU A 140 -9.77 -11.22 -6.88
N VAL A 141 -10.71 -11.22 -7.82
CA VAL A 141 -10.88 -10.17 -8.83
C VAL A 141 -12.26 -9.53 -8.65
N GLY A 142 -12.41 -8.29 -9.10
CA GLY A 142 -13.64 -7.52 -8.90
C GLY A 142 -13.98 -6.64 -10.09
N GLN A 143 -15.24 -6.21 -10.15
CA GLN A 143 -15.64 -5.13 -11.05
C GLN A 143 -15.17 -3.78 -10.48
N THR A 144 -15.00 -2.79 -11.36
CA THR A 144 -14.55 -1.43 -11.00
C THR A 144 -15.31 -0.85 -9.80
N ALA A 145 -16.63 -1.06 -9.72
CA ALA A 145 -17.44 -0.56 -8.60
C ALA A 145 -17.09 -1.23 -7.26
N SER A 146 -16.89 -2.55 -7.22
CA SER A 146 -16.48 -3.27 -6.00
C SER A 146 -15.08 -2.84 -5.56
N ILE A 147 -14.14 -2.75 -6.51
CA ILE A 147 -12.76 -2.34 -6.28
C ILE A 147 -12.72 -0.91 -5.72
N ALA A 148 -13.46 0.03 -6.32
CA ALA A 148 -13.52 1.41 -5.87
C ALA A 148 -14.09 1.53 -4.45
N ARG A 149 -15.19 0.83 -4.15
CA ARG A 149 -15.79 0.83 -2.80
C ARG A 149 -14.82 0.30 -1.75
N LEU A 150 -14.14 -0.81 -2.03
CA LEU A 150 -13.16 -1.38 -1.10
C LEU A 150 -11.97 -0.44 -0.91
N SER A 151 -11.39 0.04 -2.01
CA SER A 151 -10.23 0.95 -2.00
C SER A 151 -10.53 2.21 -1.20
N GLN A 152 -11.71 2.83 -1.42
CA GLN A 152 -12.16 4.00 -0.67
C GLN A 152 -12.30 3.71 0.83
N ALA A 153 -12.91 2.58 1.19
CA ALA A 153 -13.16 2.20 2.59
C ALA A 153 -11.86 1.98 3.39
N VAL A 154 -10.81 1.47 2.73
CA VAL A 154 -9.51 1.25 3.37
C VAL A 154 -8.50 2.36 3.11
N GLY A 155 -8.88 3.37 2.32
CA GLY A 155 -8.04 4.52 1.97
C GLY A 155 -6.85 4.19 1.07
N PHE A 156 -7.03 3.20 0.18
CA PHE A 156 -6.08 2.83 -0.86
C PHE A 156 -6.31 3.70 -2.11
N HIS A 157 -5.27 4.40 -2.58
CA HIS A 157 -5.33 5.28 -3.74
C HIS A 157 -4.41 4.76 -4.83
N ALA A 158 -4.96 4.45 -6.00
CA ALA A 158 -4.19 4.02 -7.15
C ALA A 158 -4.50 4.86 -8.38
N ARG A 159 -3.50 5.00 -9.24
CA ARG A 159 -3.61 5.73 -10.50
C ARG A 159 -2.97 4.91 -11.61
N TYR A 160 -3.67 4.73 -12.72
CA TYR A 160 -3.08 4.13 -13.92
C TYR A 160 -2.14 5.13 -14.60
N ASP A 161 -0.93 4.68 -14.90
CA ASP A 161 0.05 5.39 -15.73
C ASP A 161 0.02 4.79 -17.14
N PRO A 162 -0.49 5.54 -18.15
CA PRO A 162 -0.59 5.03 -19.52
C PRO A 162 0.76 4.89 -20.23
N ALA A 163 1.80 5.60 -19.80
CA ALA A 163 3.14 5.49 -20.38
C ALA A 163 3.82 4.20 -19.90
N LEU A 164 3.69 3.89 -18.61
CA LEU A 164 4.20 2.65 -18.02
C LEU A 164 3.28 1.46 -18.26
N LYS A 165 2.02 1.70 -18.62
CA LYS A 165 0.92 0.71 -18.68
C LYS A 165 0.76 -0.04 -17.36
N GLN A 166 0.86 0.67 -16.24
CA GLN A 166 0.91 0.11 -14.89
C GLN A 166 0.06 0.95 -13.93
N TYR A 167 -0.36 0.35 -12.82
CA TYR A 167 -0.96 1.09 -11.73
C TYR A 167 0.13 1.51 -10.73
N LEU A 168 0.18 2.81 -10.45
CA LEU A 168 0.94 3.36 -9.35
C LEU A 168 0.06 3.33 -8.11
N HIS A 169 0.52 2.67 -7.04
CA HIS A 169 -0.25 2.47 -5.82
C HIS A 169 0.68 2.33 -4.59
N PRO A 170 0.19 2.54 -3.37
CA PRO A 170 0.98 2.38 -2.16
C PRO A 170 1.19 0.89 -1.83
N MET A 171 2.14 0.62 -0.94
CA MET A 171 2.39 -0.72 -0.40
C MET A 171 2.04 -0.78 1.07
N GLY A 172 1.45 -1.90 1.47
CA GLY A 172 1.04 -2.13 2.82
C GLY A 172 -0.15 -3.06 2.93
N LEU A 173 -0.30 -3.58 4.13
CA LEU A 173 -1.34 -4.51 4.53
C LEU A 173 -2.39 -3.78 5.35
N VAL A 174 -3.65 -4.14 5.12
CA VAL A 174 -4.77 -3.71 5.95
C VAL A 174 -5.22 -4.88 6.81
N PHE A 175 -5.26 -4.69 8.13
CA PHE A 175 -5.72 -5.71 9.07
C PHE A 175 -7.17 -5.41 9.45
N MET A 176 -8.04 -6.42 9.37
CA MET A 176 -9.48 -6.29 9.57
C MET A 176 -9.96 -7.24 10.66
N THR A 177 -10.87 -6.78 11.50
CA THR A 177 -11.51 -7.61 12.52
C THR A 177 -12.48 -8.60 11.88
N PRO A 178 -12.91 -9.67 12.59
CA PRO A 178 -13.99 -10.56 12.15
C PRO A 178 -15.25 -9.86 11.63
N ALA A 179 -15.56 -8.68 12.16
CA ALA A 179 -16.74 -7.90 11.79
C ALA A 179 -16.52 -6.96 10.59
N GLY A 180 -15.35 -7.02 9.93
CA GLY A 180 -15.03 -6.15 8.79
C GLY A 180 -14.54 -4.76 9.17
N MET A 181 -14.23 -4.50 10.44
CA MET A 181 -13.65 -3.21 10.83
C MET A 181 -12.16 -3.18 10.49
N VAL A 182 -11.70 -2.09 9.87
CA VAL A 182 -10.27 -1.81 9.71
C VAL A 182 -9.65 -1.63 11.10
N SER A 183 -8.88 -2.62 11.53
CA SER A 183 -8.14 -2.60 12.79
C SER A 183 -6.90 -1.72 12.68
N GLY A 184 -6.10 -1.88 11.61
CA GLY A 184 -4.85 -1.17 11.49
C GLY A 184 -4.14 -1.47 10.17
N TYR A 185 -2.91 -0.98 10.06
CA TYR A 185 -2.09 -1.09 8.86
C TYR A 185 -0.66 -1.47 9.23
N VAL A 186 0.00 -2.20 8.34
CA VAL A 186 1.46 -2.31 8.31
C VAL A 186 1.88 -1.86 6.91
N LEU A 187 2.53 -0.70 6.82
CA LEU A 187 2.83 -0.03 5.55
C LEU A 187 4.25 -0.37 5.04
N GLY A 188 4.44 -0.36 3.73
CA GLY A 188 5.73 -0.64 3.08
C GLY A 188 5.88 -2.11 2.66
N VAL A 189 7.12 -2.62 2.73
CA VAL A 189 7.54 -4.00 2.44
C VAL A 189 8.52 -4.45 3.53
N GLY A 190 8.98 -5.71 3.50
CA GLY A 190 9.90 -6.23 4.51
C GLY A 190 9.25 -6.40 5.89
N TYR A 191 8.06 -7.01 5.90
CA TYR A 191 7.24 -7.12 7.10
C TYR A 191 7.91 -7.93 8.21
N ARG A 192 7.95 -7.37 9.43
CA ARG A 192 8.49 -8.08 10.59
C ARG A 192 7.44 -9.05 11.14
N PRO A 193 7.78 -10.31 11.46
CA PRO A 193 6.82 -11.28 11.99
C PRO A 193 6.08 -10.80 13.26
N GLY A 194 6.79 -10.09 14.13
CA GLY A 194 6.22 -9.52 15.36
C GLY A 194 5.16 -8.44 15.09
N ASP A 195 5.37 -7.61 14.07
CA ASP A 195 4.44 -6.52 13.73
C ASP A 195 3.15 -7.10 13.13
N VAL A 196 3.28 -8.08 12.23
CA VAL A 196 2.13 -8.82 11.65
C VAL A 196 1.35 -9.55 12.73
N ARG A 197 2.03 -10.27 13.63
CA ARG A 197 1.38 -10.99 14.75
C ARG A 197 0.64 -10.02 15.66
N GLN A 198 1.24 -8.88 16.02
CA GLN A 198 0.60 -7.89 16.89
C GLN A 198 -0.63 -7.26 16.22
N ALA A 199 -0.53 -6.94 14.92
CA ALA A 199 -1.65 -6.39 14.16
C ALA A 199 -2.83 -7.38 14.07
N LEU A 200 -2.55 -8.66 13.80
CA LEU A 200 -3.56 -9.72 13.81
C LEU A 200 -4.19 -9.94 15.18
N ALA A 201 -3.39 -10.02 16.25
CA ALA A 201 -3.91 -10.20 17.60
C ALA A 201 -4.88 -9.07 18.00
N ARG A 202 -4.56 -7.83 17.61
CA ARG A 202 -5.45 -6.68 17.80
C ARG A 202 -6.74 -6.81 16.99
N ALA A 203 -6.62 -7.20 15.72
CA ALA A 203 -7.78 -7.40 14.84
C ALA A 203 -8.70 -8.53 15.34
N ALA A 204 -8.13 -9.65 15.80
CA ALA A 204 -8.85 -10.76 16.40
C ALA A 204 -9.63 -10.34 17.66
N ALA A 205 -9.05 -9.44 18.47
CA ALA A 205 -9.70 -8.87 19.65
C ALA A 205 -10.78 -7.82 19.33
N GLY A 206 -11.07 -7.55 18.03
CA GLY A 206 -12.05 -6.54 17.63
C GLY A 206 -11.61 -5.10 17.86
N GLN A 207 -10.30 -4.87 18.08
CA GLN A 207 -9.76 -3.57 18.45
C GLN A 207 -9.22 -2.84 17.22
N ARG A 208 -9.15 -1.49 17.32
CA ARG A 208 -8.44 -0.66 16.34
C ARG A 208 -7.10 -0.16 16.89
N ALA A 209 -6.14 0.05 16.00
CA ALA A 209 -4.91 0.77 16.27
C ALA A 209 -5.17 2.27 16.26
N GLU A 210 -4.28 3.01 16.91
CA GLU A 210 -4.15 4.43 16.63
C GLU A 210 -3.45 4.62 15.29
N ALA A 211 -3.83 5.68 14.57
CA ALA A 211 -3.17 6.02 13.32
C ALA A 211 -1.71 6.35 13.61
N SER A 212 -0.80 5.69 12.88
CA SER A 212 0.63 5.91 13.05
C SER A 212 1.10 6.98 12.07
N PRO A 213 1.88 8.00 12.50
CA PRO A 213 2.35 9.07 11.63
C PRO A 213 3.54 8.63 10.74
N VAL A 214 3.65 7.35 10.38
CA VAL A 214 4.81 6.79 9.68
C VAL A 214 5.14 7.62 8.43
N LEU A 215 6.33 8.21 8.45
CA LEU A 215 6.99 8.87 7.32
C LEU A 215 7.09 7.87 6.18
N LEU A 216 6.40 8.17 5.09
CA LEU A 216 6.38 7.38 3.87
C LEU A 216 7.79 7.40 3.27
N LEU A 217 8.52 6.29 3.42
CA LEU A 217 9.69 6.00 2.61
C LEU A 217 9.17 5.52 1.25
N CYS A 218 9.09 6.43 0.28
CA CYS A 218 8.71 6.06 -1.07
C CYS A 218 9.85 5.25 -1.70
N PHE A 219 9.58 4.02 -2.12
CA PHE A 219 10.48 3.30 -3.01
C PHE A 219 10.15 3.69 -4.45
N HIS A 220 11.10 4.27 -5.17
CA HIS A 220 10.98 4.55 -6.60
C HIS A 220 11.74 3.49 -7.38
N TYR A 221 11.06 2.80 -8.29
CA TYR A 221 11.69 1.87 -9.22
C TYR A 221 12.03 2.60 -10.52
N ASP A 222 13.31 2.66 -10.87
CA ASP A 222 13.78 3.18 -12.15
C ASP A 222 13.87 2.03 -13.16
N ALA A 223 12.92 1.99 -14.10
CA ALA A 223 12.85 0.97 -15.13
C ALA A 223 14.01 1.02 -16.14
N ALA A 224 14.73 2.15 -16.25
CA ALA A 224 15.91 2.27 -17.12
C ALA A 224 17.17 1.67 -16.48
N THR A 225 17.26 1.68 -15.15
CA THR A 225 18.44 1.18 -14.42
C THR A 225 18.19 -0.11 -13.65
N GLY A 226 16.93 -0.53 -13.49
CA GLY A 226 16.54 -1.71 -12.70
C GLY A 226 16.77 -1.53 -11.20
N ARG A 227 16.84 -0.28 -10.71
CA ARG A 227 17.22 0.04 -9.33
C ARG A 227 16.07 0.67 -8.56
N TYR A 228 16.04 0.37 -7.26
CA TYR A 228 15.15 1.04 -6.31
C TYR A 228 15.89 2.20 -5.63
N THR A 229 15.29 3.38 -5.59
CA THR A 229 15.77 4.55 -4.84
C THR A 229 14.78 4.95 -3.76
N LEU A 230 15.29 5.39 -2.61
CA LEU A 230 14.48 5.92 -1.52
C LEU A 230 14.17 7.39 -1.80
N ALA A 231 12.90 7.74 -1.86
CA ALA A 231 12.41 9.11 -1.84
C ALA A 231 11.68 9.38 -0.52
N GLU A 232 12.17 10.35 0.25
CA GLU A 232 11.57 10.73 1.53
C GLU A 232 10.38 11.67 1.29
N ALA A 233 9.17 11.29 1.72
CA ALA A 233 8.01 12.19 1.71
C ALA A 233 7.78 12.77 3.12
N GLY A 234 7.69 14.11 3.20
CA GLY A 234 7.59 14.86 4.44
C GLY A 234 6.35 14.56 5.31
N ARG A 235 6.48 14.82 6.61
CA ARG A 235 5.45 14.67 7.66
C ARG A 235 4.11 15.29 7.27
N GLN A 236 3.04 14.49 7.20
CA GLN A 236 1.67 15.00 7.29
C GLN A 236 1.23 15.01 8.75
N VAL A 237 1.06 16.21 9.31
CA VAL A 237 0.43 16.42 10.62
C VAL A 237 -1.06 16.68 10.37
N TRP A 238 -1.91 15.74 10.77
CA TRP A 238 -3.37 15.93 10.75
C TRP A 238 -3.78 16.83 11.91
N ASN A 239 -4.21 18.07 11.64
CA ASN A 239 -4.74 18.99 12.65
C ASN A 239 -6.28 19.00 12.59
N SER A 240 -6.92 18.33 13.55
CA SER A 240 -8.37 18.30 13.72
C SER A 240 -8.89 19.54 14.46
N ARG A 241 -8.77 20.74 13.88
CA ARG A 241 -9.52 21.93 14.32
C ARG A 241 -9.82 22.86 13.16
N THR A 242 -11.07 22.88 12.69
CA THR A 242 -11.68 24.07 12.12
C THR A 242 -12.45 24.79 13.22
N PRO A 243 -12.23 26.11 13.36
CA PRO A 243 -13.39 26.99 13.44
C PRO A 243 -13.19 28.29 12.64
N GLY A 244 -14.25 28.68 11.92
CA GLY A 244 -14.52 30.09 11.56
C GLY A 244 -13.83 30.59 10.29
N MET A 245 -14.54 30.54 9.17
CA MET A 245 -14.23 31.37 8.00
C MET A 245 -15.39 32.37 7.83
N GLU A 246 -15.13 33.62 8.22
CA GLU A 246 -15.98 34.77 7.89
C GLU A 246 -15.49 35.33 6.54
N PRO A 247 -16.39 35.74 5.62
CA PRO A 247 -15.97 36.14 4.27
C PRO A 247 -15.42 37.56 4.26
N ILE A 248 -14.17 37.72 3.80
CA ILE A 248 -13.59 39.04 3.49
C ILE A 248 -13.99 39.41 2.06
N SER A 249 -14.69 40.54 1.92
CA SER A 249 -15.07 41.18 0.65
C SER A 249 -13.86 41.76 -0.10
N PRO A 250 -13.95 42.03 -1.43
CA PRO A 250 -12.80 42.41 -2.25
C PRO A 250 -12.52 43.92 -2.17
N GLY A 251 -11.25 44.31 -2.25
CA GLY A 251 -10.82 45.69 -2.28
C GLY A 251 -9.50 45.89 -3.02
N PHE A 252 -9.63 46.54 -4.18
CA PHE A 252 -8.63 47.09 -5.12
C PHE A 252 -8.05 46.16 -6.19
#